data_AF-A0A930APB0-F1
#
_entry.id   AF-A0A930APB0-F1
#
_cell.length_a   1.000
_cell.length_b   1.000
_cell.length_c   1.000
_cell.angle_alpha   90.00
_cell.angle_beta   90.00
_cell.angle_gamma   90.00
#
_symmetry.space_group_name_H-M   'P 1'
#
loop_
_entity.id
_entity.type
_entity.pdbx_description
1 polymer ?
#
loop_
_entity_poly.entity_id
_entity_poly.type
_entity_poly.pdbx_seq_one_letter_code
_entity_poly.pdbx_strand_id
1 'polypeptide(L)'
;MKKCISRLFSASIAILVASSSIISAYACTGVIIGGDLTEDGSTIFGRTEDLEVNHNKVYKVHQAGEHKAGETIKDVSVDPD
;
A
#
# COMPACT_ATOMS: atom_id res chain seq x y z
N MET A 1 23.44 40.37 11.05
CA MET A 1 23.21 39.07 11.74
C MET A 1 21.75 38.64 11.76
N LYS A 2 20.81 39.44 12.29
CA LYS A 2 19.37 39.08 12.39
C LYS A 2 18.70 38.71 11.04
N LYS A 3 19.05 39.40 9.95
CA LYS A 3 18.57 39.12 8.59
C LYS A 3 19.15 37.83 7.98
N CYS A 4 20.40 37.46 8.31
CA CYS A 4 20.97 36.17 7.89
C CYS A 4 20.33 35.01 8.64
N ILE A 5 20.13 35.15 9.95
CA ILE A 5 19.48 34.14 10.79
C ILE A 5 18.04 33.90 10.32
N SER A 6 17.29 34.97 10.03
CA SER A 6 15.95 34.88 9.45
C SER A 6 15.93 34.16 8.10
N ARG A 7 16.88 34.48 7.19
CA ARG A 7 16.98 33.82 5.87
C ARG A 7 17.34 32.34 5.97
N LEU A 8 18.25 31.99 6.89
CA LEU A 8 18.62 30.60 7.16
C LEU A 8 17.41 29.82 7.70
N PHE A 9 16.66 30.39 8.63
CA PHE A 9 15.47 29.76 9.19
C PHE A 9 14.37 29.55 8.12
N SER A 10 14.13 30.55 7.26
CA SER A 10 13.20 30.43 6.14
C SER A 10 13.64 29.37 5.12
N ALA A 11 14.94 29.28 4.82
CA ALA A 11 15.48 28.24 3.94
C ALA A 11 15.33 26.84 4.55
N SER A 12 15.55 26.69 5.85
CA SER A 12 15.36 25.41 6.56
C SER A 12 13.90 24.93 6.50
N ILE A 13 12.93 25.84 6.69
CA ILE A 13 11.50 25.51 6.58
C ILE A 13 11.15 25.09 5.14
N ALA A 14 11.66 25.81 4.14
CA ALA A 14 11.40 25.48 2.73
C ALA A 14 11.95 24.07 2.37
N ILE A 15 13.13 23.71 2.87
CA ILE A 15 13.71 22.37 2.67
C ILE A 15 12.86 21.30 3.36
N LEU A 16 12.40 21.53 4.60
CA LEU A 16 11.53 20.58 5.31
C LEU A 16 10.22 20.33 4.55
N VAL A 17 9.59 21.37 4.01
CA VAL A 17 8.34 21.26 3.25
C VAL A 17 8.55 20.60 1.89
N ALA A 18 9.67 20.88 1.21
CA ALA A 18 10.02 20.18 -0.03
C ALA A 18 10.28 18.68 0.20
N SER A 19 10.74 18.31 1.41
CA SER A 19 11.06 16.93 1.78
C SER A 19 9.84 16.10 2.17
N SER A 20 8.70 16.73 2.49
CA SER A 20 7.48 16.03 2.97
C SER A 20 6.58 15.52 1.84
N SER A 21 6.97 15.71 0.57
CA SER A 21 6.11 15.43 -0.60
C SER A 21 6.14 13.98 -1.11
N ILE A 22 6.76 13.04 -0.40
CA ILE A 22 6.81 11.63 -0.80
C ILE A 22 6.00 10.80 0.19
N ILE A 23 4.70 11.06 0.25
CA ILE A 23 3.77 10.11 0.86
C ILE A 23 3.15 9.35 -0.29
N SER A 24 3.71 8.18 -0.63
CA SER A 24 3.07 7.26 -1.56
C SER A 24 1.72 6.87 -0.96
N ALA A 25 0.64 7.47 -1.46
CA ALA A 25 -0.70 7.10 -1.07
C ALA A 25 -1.00 5.73 -1.68
N TYR A 26 -1.02 4.69 -0.85
CA TYR A 26 -1.53 3.38 -1.24
C TYR A 26 -3.05 3.52 -1.42
N ALA A 27 -3.53 3.61 -2.66
CA ALA A 27 -4.93 3.93 -2.99
C ALA A 27 -5.91 2.76 -2.78
N CYS A 28 -5.49 1.71 -2.08
CA CYS A 28 -6.30 0.50 -1.91
C CYS A 28 -7.47 0.74 -0.95
N THR A 29 -8.66 0.25 -1.31
CA THR A 29 -9.87 0.36 -0.49
C THR A 29 -10.36 -1.03 -0.10
N GLY A 30 -10.54 -1.28 1.20
CA GLY A 30 -11.12 -2.52 1.72
C GLY A 30 -12.63 -2.43 1.92
N VAL A 31 -13.34 -3.55 1.75
CA VAL A 31 -14.76 -3.72 2.10
C VAL A 31 -14.93 -4.98 2.93
N ILE A 32 -15.73 -4.89 3.99
CA ILE A 32 -16.10 -6.01 4.85
C ILE A 32 -17.60 -5.91 5.12
N ILE A 33 -18.33 -6.99 4.89
CA ILE A 33 -19.78 -7.09 5.09
C ILE A 33 -20.05 -8.33 5.95
N GLY A 34 -20.63 -8.12 7.13
CA GLY A 34 -21.06 -9.20 8.00
C GLY A 34 -22.24 -9.98 7.41
N GLY A 35 -22.32 -11.28 7.71
CA GLY A 35 -23.41 -12.12 7.23
C GLY A 35 -24.80 -11.71 7.73
N ASP A 36 -24.89 -10.97 8.83
CA ASP A 36 -26.13 -10.34 9.30
C ASP A 36 -26.61 -9.18 8.40
N LEU A 37 -25.74 -8.71 7.49
CA LEU A 37 -26.02 -7.65 6.54
C LEU A 37 -26.20 -8.15 5.10
N THR A 38 -26.11 -9.46 4.85
CA THR A 38 -26.34 -10.09 3.54
C THR A 38 -27.62 -10.92 3.54
N GLU A 39 -28.28 -11.03 2.37
CA GLU A 39 -29.56 -11.76 2.25
C GLU A 39 -29.39 -13.27 2.45
N ASP A 40 -28.22 -13.81 2.06
CA ASP A 40 -27.91 -15.25 2.12
C ASP A 40 -27.10 -15.66 3.35
N GLY A 41 -26.77 -14.72 4.24
CA GLY A 41 -25.96 -14.97 5.44
C GLY A 41 -24.47 -15.11 5.18
N SER A 42 -23.99 -14.90 3.95
CA SER A 42 -22.56 -14.97 3.61
C SER A 42 -21.78 -13.76 4.12
N THR A 43 -20.55 -13.96 4.57
CA THR A 43 -19.62 -12.86 4.88
C THR A 43 -18.84 -12.50 3.61
N ILE A 44 -18.83 -11.22 3.24
CA ILE A 44 -18.08 -10.72 2.09
C ILE A 44 -16.89 -9.89 2.57
N PHE A 45 -15.71 -10.15 2.03
CA PHE A 45 -14.54 -9.31 2.20
C PHE A 45 -13.87 -9.09 0.85
N GLY A 46 -13.38 -7.88 0.61
CA GLY A 46 -12.74 -7.50 -0.64
C GLY A 46 -11.79 -6.35 -0.45
N ARG A 47 -10.87 -6.17 -1.40
CA ARG A 47 -9.91 -5.06 -1.41
C ARG A 47 -9.61 -4.68 -2.85
N THR A 48 -9.68 -3.40 -3.17
CA THR A 48 -9.14 -2.90 -4.44
C THR A 48 -7.63 -2.91 -4.36
N GLU A 49 -6.98 -3.28 -5.46
CA GLU A 49 -5.54 -3.24 -5.59
C GLU A 49 -5.19 -2.22 -6.66
N ASP A 50 -5.01 -1.00 -6.18
CA ASP A 50 -4.71 0.18 -6.97
C ASP A 50 -3.19 0.25 -7.18
N LEU A 51 -2.73 -0.50 -8.19
CA LEU A 51 -1.35 -0.55 -8.65
C LEU A 51 -1.20 0.22 -9.98
N GLU A 52 -0.01 0.14 -10.57
CA GLU A 52 0.29 0.68 -11.88
C GLU A 52 -0.59 0.10 -13.01
N VAL A 53 -0.68 0.84 -14.11
CA VAL A 53 -1.45 0.43 -15.29
C VAL A 53 -0.84 -0.83 -15.91
N ASN A 54 -1.68 -1.81 -16.28
CA ASN A 54 -1.30 -3.11 -16.83
C ASN A 54 -0.55 -4.06 -15.88
N HIS A 55 -0.77 -3.95 -14.57
CA HIS A 55 -0.29 -4.96 -13.62
C HIS A 55 -1.10 -6.27 -13.74
N ASN A 56 -0.46 -7.34 -14.20
CA ASN A 56 -1.09 -8.65 -14.38
C ASN A 56 -1.59 -9.20 -13.04
N LYS A 57 -2.77 -9.83 -13.04
CA LYS A 57 -3.33 -10.50 -11.86
C LYS A 57 -3.39 -11.99 -12.11
N VAL A 58 -2.85 -12.79 -11.18
CA VAL A 58 -2.80 -14.25 -11.28
C VAL A 58 -3.58 -14.86 -10.12
N TYR A 59 -4.49 -15.78 -10.43
CA TYR A 59 -5.10 -16.64 -9.42
C TYR A 59 -4.27 -17.92 -9.26
N LYS A 60 -3.50 -18.01 -8.18
CA LYS A 60 -2.63 -19.16 -7.88
C LYS A 60 -3.07 -19.84 -6.59
N VAL A 61 -3.29 -21.16 -6.67
CA VAL A 61 -3.50 -22.00 -5.49
C VAL A 61 -2.15 -22.54 -5.02
N HIS A 62 -1.81 -22.30 -3.75
CA HIS A 62 -0.65 -22.89 -3.09
C HIS A 62 -1.11 -24.07 -2.23
N GLN A 63 -0.43 -25.21 -2.36
CA GLN A 63 -0.71 -26.39 -1.52
C GLN A 63 -0.35 -26.11 -0.07
N ALA A 64 -1.01 -26.82 0.86
CA ALA A 64 -0.67 -26.73 2.28
C ALA A 64 0.79 -27.14 2.51
N GLY A 65 1.50 -26.38 3.35
CA GLY A 65 2.89 -26.60 3.67
C GLY A 65 3.28 -25.93 4.99
N GLU A 66 4.48 -26.22 5.46
CA GLU A 66 5.07 -25.57 6.62
C GLU A 66 5.90 -24.37 6.18
N HIS A 67 5.67 -23.21 6.80
CA HIS A 67 6.37 -21.97 6.52
C HIS A 67 7.08 -21.47 7.78
N LYS A 68 8.32 -21.00 7.63
CA LYS A 68 9.05 -20.40 8.76
C LYS A 68 8.49 -19.02 9.06
N ALA A 69 8.63 -18.56 10.31
CA ALA A 69 8.27 -17.19 10.67
C ALA A 69 9.04 -16.19 9.80
N GLY A 70 8.31 -15.27 9.16
CA GLY A 70 8.86 -14.27 8.23
C GLY A 70 9.00 -14.75 6.78
N GLU A 71 8.67 -16.01 6.48
CA GLU A 71 8.60 -16.49 5.10
C GLU A 71 7.44 -15.82 4.36
N THR A 72 7.69 -15.36 3.13
CA THR A 72 6.70 -14.71 2.29
C THR A 72 6.51 -15.53 1.01
N ILE A 73 5.26 -15.70 0.59
CA ILE A 73 4.95 -16.34 -0.69
C ILE A 73 5.48 -15.43 -1.80
N LYS A 74 6.27 -15.99 -2.73
CA LYS A 74 6.77 -15.24 -3.87
C LYS A 74 5.60 -14.87 -4.78
N ASP A 75 5.49 -13.59 -5.10
CA ASP A 75 4.55 -13.15 -6.13
C ASP A 75 4.95 -13.74 -7.49
N VAL A 76 3.96 -14.28 -8.18
CA VAL A 76 4.08 -14.92 -9.50
C VAL A 76 3.36 -14.12 -10.58
N SER A 77 2.82 -12.94 -10.25
CA SER A 77 2.20 -12.00 -11.18
C SER A 77 3.19 -11.37 -12.15
N VAL A 78 4.46 -11.28 -11.73
CA VAL A 78 5.59 -10.76 -12.48
C VAL A 78 6.46 -11.93 -12.96
N ASP A 79 6.57 -12.10 -14.27
CA ASP A 79 7.56 -13.00 -14.87
C ASP A 79 8.93 -12.31 -14.74
N PRO A 80 9.91 -12.91 -14.02
CA PRO A 80 11.24 -12.33 -13.90
C PRO A 80 12.06 -12.68 -15.14
N ASP A 81 11.74 -12.09 -16.29
CA ASP A 81 12.68 -11.97 -17.41
C ASP A 81 13.69 -10.83 -17.14
#